data_AF-M7BW33-F1
#
_entry.id   AF-M7BW33-F1
#
_cell.length_a   1.000
_cell.length_b   1.000
_cell.length_c   1.000
_cell.angle_alpha   90.00
_cell.angle_beta   90.00
_cell.angle_gamma   90.00
#
_symmetry.space_group_name_H-M   'P 1'
#
loop_
_entity.id
_entity.type
_entity.pdbx_description
1 polymer ?
#
loop_
_entity_poly.entity_id
_entity_poly.type
_entity_poly.pdbx_seq_one_letter_code
_entity_poly.pdbx_strand_id
1 'polypeptide(L)'
;MEERRLRLQEAANRRFSSNVALTPEEQEQRALYAAILEYEQDHEWPKLWKAKLKKNPTDLSLVSGLISHLLSFPEHPIPQLLTKLQHAIYSRLYPIVSQNLADLSTASRGFSSLSLDAEGLLTPAPGGRKLRSSQSLYCMASVQENKVNLQHSLSTAPLSEDLATESSPQEGTAARLADRESSFEDLERFLAAPESWPTGPPAEPQAPAEKKASLQEQLKAIVKDIHNSVDRLLSLALLAFEGLNTASSKDQCLARIEEAFFSPLWAPLLALYRRVYQAREVALSRSMERHRNVPPSEIGVSANLFPQDSEGRAAGSYPYSTAVQELGLILLESCPQRKLECIVRALRVICECAEEYCTARESWAQPGSAAIGADDLLPILSYVVLKSDLPQLVAECAALEEFIHEGYLIGEEGYCLTSLQSALSYVESLHGGVLVK
;
A
#
# COMPACT_ATOMS: atom_id res chain seq x y z
N MET A 1 -45.22 -18.05 -1.53
CA MET A 1 -43.76 -17.85 -1.78
C MET A 1 -43.52 -16.66 -2.68
N GLU A 2 -44.20 -16.53 -3.83
CA GLU A 2 -43.99 -15.42 -4.77
C GLU A 2 -44.38 -14.04 -4.21
N GLU A 3 -45.54 -13.90 -3.56
CA GLU A 3 -45.93 -12.63 -2.91
C GLU A 3 -44.95 -12.19 -1.81
N ARG A 4 -44.34 -13.16 -1.11
CA ARG A 4 -43.32 -12.91 -0.07
C ARG A 4 -42.05 -12.32 -0.71
N ARG A 5 -41.57 -12.92 -1.80
CA ARG A 5 -40.41 -12.46 -2.56
C ARG A 5 -40.64 -11.07 -3.16
N LEU A 6 -41.86 -10.81 -3.66
CA LEU A 6 -42.25 -9.50 -4.19
C LEU A 6 -42.20 -8.39 -3.13
N ARG A 7 -42.73 -8.63 -1.92
CA ARG A 7 -42.66 -7.66 -0.81
C ARG A 7 -41.23 -7.36 -0.36
N LEU A 8 -40.37 -8.38 -0.34
CA LEU A 8 -38.95 -8.20 -0.02
C LEU A 8 -38.20 -7.41 -1.09
N GLN A 9 -38.52 -7.67 -2.36
CA GLN A 9 -37.99 -6.89 -3.48
C GLN A 9 -38.43 -5.43 -3.41
N GLU A 10 -39.69 -5.16 -3.05
CA GLU A 10 -40.18 -3.79 -2.84
C GLU A 10 -39.48 -3.11 -1.65
N ALA A 11 -39.24 -3.83 -0.55
CA ALA A 11 -38.51 -3.31 0.60
C ALA A 11 -37.04 -2.99 0.25
N ALA A 12 -36.39 -3.84 -0.55
CA ALA A 12 -35.08 -3.55 -1.11
C ALA A 12 -35.13 -2.30 -2.00
N ASN A 13 -36.07 -2.23 -2.95
CA ASN A 13 -36.21 -1.09 -3.85
C ASN A 13 -36.42 0.24 -3.10
N ARG A 14 -37.13 0.25 -1.96
CA ARG A 14 -37.31 1.44 -1.10
C ARG A 14 -36.02 1.93 -0.43
N ARG A 15 -35.02 1.05 -0.23
CA ARG A 15 -33.70 1.43 0.32
C ARG A 15 -32.80 2.08 -0.73
N PHE A 16 -33.04 1.83 -2.02
CA PHE A 16 -32.25 2.35 -3.14
C PHE A 16 -33.07 3.39 -3.92
N SER A 17 -33.20 4.59 -3.35
CA SER A 17 -33.96 5.69 -3.92
C SER A 17 -33.13 6.49 -4.93
N SER A 18 -33.22 6.16 -6.22
CA SER A 18 -32.82 7.07 -7.30
C SER A 18 -33.71 6.86 -8.53
N ASN A 19 -34.35 7.95 -9.00
CA ASN A 19 -35.21 8.00 -10.20
C ASN A 19 -34.39 8.05 -11.50
N VAL A 20 -33.21 7.43 -11.51
CA VAL A 20 -32.31 7.38 -12.69
C VAL A 20 -32.31 5.94 -13.20
N ALA A 21 -32.15 5.77 -14.52
CA ALA A 21 -32.11 4.46 -15.16
C ALA A 21 -31.20 3.51 -14.37
N LEU A 22 -31.78 2.44 -13.84
CA LEU A 22 -31.09 1.51 -12.94
C LEU A 22 -29.90 0.91 -13.70
N THR A 23 -28.69 1.16 -13.21
CA THR A 23 -27.52 0.47 -13.74
C THR A 23 -27.67 -1.03 -13.45
N PRO A 24 -27.10 -1.92 -14.30
CA PRO A 24 -27.15 -3.36 -14.05
C PRO A 24 -26.55 -3.74 -12.68
N GLU A 25 -25.58 -2.96 -12.22
CA GLU A 25 -24.91 -3.13 -10.92
C GLU A 25 -25.85 -2.83 -9.75
N GLU A 26 -26.60 -1.72 -9.80
CA GLU A 26 -27.60 -1.40 -8.79
C GLU A 26 -28.74 -2.41 -8.76
N GLN A 27 -29.16 -2.91 -9.92
CA GLN A 27 -30.20 -3.94 -10.01
C GLN A 27 -29.74 -5.25 -9.36
N GLU A 28 -28.49 -5.67 -9.60
CA GLU A 28 -27.91 -6.84 -8.95
C GLU A 28 -27.74 -6.61 -7.44
N GLN A 29 -27.32 -5.41 -7.00
CA GLN A 29 -27.23 -5.07 -5.57
C GLN A 29 -28.59 -5.09 -4.87
N ARG A 30 -29.67 -4.61 -5.52
CA ARG A 30 -31.05 -4.72 -5.03
C ARG A 30 -31.49 -6.18 -4.88
N ALA A 31 -31.21 -7.01 -5.88
CA ALA A 31 -31.54 -8.43 -5.85
C ALA A 31 -30.78 -9.17 -4.74
N LEU A 32 -29.50 -8.88 -4.56
CA LEU A 32 -28.66 -9.44 -3.49
C LEU A 32 -29.17 -9.01 -2.11
N TYR A 33 -29.53 -7.74 -1.94
CA TYR A 33 -30.09 -7.27 -0.68
C TYR A 33 -31.46 -7.91 -0.37
N ALA A 34 -32.32 -8.07 -1.38
CA ALA A 34 -33.58 -8.81 -1.22
C ALA A 34 -33.33 -10.26 -0.78
N ALA A 35 -32.32 -10.93 -1.33
CA ALA A 35 -31.91 -12.27 -0.91
C ALA A 35 -31.38 -12.32 0.54
N ILE A 36 -30.67 -11.27 1.00
CA ILE A 36 -30.25 -11.15 2.40
C ILE A 36 -31.47 -11.05 3.30
N LEU A 37 -32.45 -10.19 2.95
CA LEU A 37 -33.68 -10.06 3.72
C LEU A 37 -34.50 -11.35 3.77
N GLU A 38 -34.49 -12.13 2.69
CA GLU A 38 -35.11 -13.46 2.66
C GLU A 38 -34.40 -14.41 3.64
N TYR A 39 -33.06 -14.49 3.58
CA TYR A 39 -32.26 -15.30 4.49
C TYR A 39 -32.45 -14.93 5.97
N GLU A 40 -32.56 -13.63 6.29
CA GLU A 40 -32.81 -13.13 7.65
C GLU A 40 -34.19 -13.51 8.21
N GLN A 41 -35.16 -13.85 7.36
CA GLN A 41 -36.45 -14.35 7.82
C GLN A 41 -36.36 -15.81 8.24
N ASP A 42 -35.49 -16.59 7.60
CA ASP A 42 -35.33 -18.02 7.86
C ASP A 42 -34.29 -18.30 8.97
N HIS A 43 -33.51 -17.29 9.39
CA HIS A 43 -32.46 -17.41 10.39
C HIS A 43 -32.56 -16.35 11.49
N GLU A 44 -32.43 -16.75 12.77
CA GLU A 44 -32.56 -15.84 13.91
C GLU A 44 -31.24 -15.14 14.32
N TRP A 45 -30.09 -15.72 13.95
CA TRP A 45 -28.78 -15.16 14.35
C TRP A 45 -28.55 -13.71 13.88
N PRO A 46 -28.94 -13.27 12.66
CA PRO A 46 -28.70 -11.90 12.24
C PRO A 46 -29.44 -10.90 13.13
N LYS A 47 -30.67 -11.23 13.57
CA LYS A 47 -31.47 -10.40 14.47
C LYS A 47 -30.81 -10.28 15.84
N LEU A 48 -30.29 -11.40 16.38
CA LEU A 48 -29.56 -11.42 17.65
C LEU A 48 -28.30 -10.55 17.58
N TRP A 49 -27.53 -10.64 16.50
CA TRP A 49 -26.34 -9.83 16.30
C TRP A 49 -26.66 -8.34 16.10
N LYS A 50 -27.71 -8.00 15.35
CA LYS A 50 -28.21 -6.61 15.25
C LYS A 50 -28.60 -6.05 16.61
N ALA A 51 -29.25 -6.85 17.47
CA ALA A 51 -29.60 -6.45 18.82
C ALA A 51 -28.35 -6.28 19.72
N LYS A 52 -27.34 -7.16 19.59
CA LYS A 52 -26.07 -7.04 20.31
C LYS A 52 -25.30 -5.78 19.93
N LEU A 53 -25.18 -5.49 18.63
CA LEU A 53 -24.54 -4.27 18.14
C LEU A 53 -25.26 -3.00 18.60
N LYS A 54 -26.60 -3.01 18.63
CA LYS A 54 -27.38 -1.88 19.16
C LYS A 54 -27.15 -1.63 20.65
N LYS A 55 -26.91 -2.70 21.43
CA LYS A 55 -26.63 -2.58 22.87
C LYS A 55 -25.21 -2.08 23.15
N ASN A 56 -24.24 -2.51 22.33
CA ASN A 56 -22.82 -2.20 22.52
C ASN A 56 -22.20 -1.64 21.22
N PRO A 57 -22.51 -0.39 20.84
CA PRO A 57 -22.09 0.18 19.56
C PRO A 57 -20.59 0.52 19.47
N THR A 58 -19.89 0.61 20.61
CA THR A 58 -18.45 0.96 20.67
C THR A 58 -17.54 -0.25 20.73
N ASP A 59 -18.09 -1.46 20.84
CA ASP A 59 -17.30 -2.69 20.97
C ASP A 59 -16.91 -3.24 19.59
N LEU A 60 -15.69 -2.91 19.15
CA LEU A 60 -15.12 -3.35 17.87
C LEU A 60 -14.90 -4.86 17.79
N SER A 61 -14.77 -5.55 18.94
CA SER A 61 -14.62 -7.00 18.96
C SER A 61 -15.88 -7.71 18.48
N LEU A 62 -17.07 -7.13 18.71
CA LEU A 62 -18.34 -7.63 18.21
C LEU A 62 -18.46 -7.47 16.70
N VAL A 63 -17.92 -6.39 16.13
CA VAL A 63 -17.89 -6.18 14.67
C VAL A 63 -17.05 -7.28 14.02
N SER A 64 -15.85 -7.49 14.53
CA SER A 64 -14.96 -8.57 14.15
C SER A 64 -15.65 -9.94 14.23
N GLY A 65 -16.27 -10.24 15.37
CA GLY A 65 -16.96 -11.51 15.61
C GLY A 65 -18.18 -11.70 14.70
N LEU A 66 -18.93 -10.64 14.39
CA LEU A 66 -20.05 -10.67 13.46
C LEU A 66 -19.57 -11.03 12.05
N ILE A 67 -18.54 -10.37 11.54
CA ILE A 67 -18.07 -10.62 10.17
C ILE A 67 -17.47 -12.02 10.06
N SER A 68 -16.68 -12.48 11.05
CA SER A 68 -16.19 -13.86 11.08
C SER A 68 -17.34 -14.88 11.13
N HIS A 69 -18.36 -14.63 11.94
CA HIS A 69 -19.56 -15.48 11.99
C HIS A 69 -20.34 -15.44 10.69
N LEU A 70 -20.50 -14.28 10.05
CA LEU A 70 -21.18 -14.14 8.76
C LEU A 70 -20.45 -14.91 7.66
N LEU A 71 -19.12 -14.80 7.61
CA LEU A 71 -18.29 -15.48 6.62
C LEU A 71 -18.23 -17.00 6.83
N SER A 72 -18.59 -17.51 8.02
CA SER A 72 -18.66 -18.95 8.26
C SER A 72 -19.90 -19.63 7.69
N PHE A 73 -20.93 -18.88 7.24
CA PHE A 73 -22.14 -19.45 6.62
C PHE A 73 -22.08 -19.36 5.08
N PRO A 74 -21.72 -20.43 4.36
CA PRO A 74 -21.58 -20.39 2.90
C PRO A 74 -22.91 -20.17 2.17
N GLU A 75 -24.05 -20.42 2.83
CA GLU A 75 -25.39 -20.21 2.27
C GLU A 75 -25.81 -18.74 2.30
N HIS A 76 -25.13 -17.89 3.08
CA HIS A 76 -25.47 -16.48 3.17
C HIS A 76 -25.09 -15.75 1.86
N PRO A 77 -25.91 -14.80 1.35
CA PRO A 77 -25.65 -14.13 0.07
C PRO A 77 -24.32 -13.36 -0.01
N ILE A 78 -23.82 -12.82 1.12
CA ILE A 78 -22.53 -12.09 1.16
C ILE A 78 -21.33 -13.04 0.93
N PRO A 79 -21.16 -14.16 1.67
CA PRO A 79 -20.14 -15.17 1.35
C PRO A 79 -20.22 -15.76 -0.07
N GLN A 80 -21.44 -15.96 -0.59
CA GLN A 80 -21.63 -16.39 -1.98
C GLN A 80 -21.12 -15.34 -2.97
N LEU A 81 -21.41 -14.07 -2.73
CA LEU A 81 -20.89 -12.97 -3.53
C LEU A 81 -19.37 -12.87 -3.42
N LEU A 82 -18.80 -12.98 -2.22
CA LEU A 82 -17.34 -12.98 -2.00
C LEU A 82 -16.68 -14.06 -2.85
N THR A 83 -17.21 -15.28 -2.80
CA THR A 83 -16.74 -16.42 -3.59
C THR A 83 -16.87 -16.15 -5.09
N LYS A 84 -18.01 -15.60 -5.56
CA LYS A 84 -18.23 -15.25 -6.98
C LYS A 84 -17.22 -14.22 -7.48
N LEU A 85 -16.97 -13.18 -6.69
CA LEU A 85 -16.02 -12.11 -7.02
C LEU A 85 -14.58 -12.62 -7.02
N GLN A 86 -14.21 -13.45 -6.04
CA GLN A 86 -12.90 -14.11 -5.99
C GLN A 86 -12.66 -14.97 -7.24
N HIS A 87 -13.63 -15.79 -7.65
CA HIS A 87 -13.52 -16.57 -8.88
C HIS A 87 -13.40 -15.69 -10.13
N ALA A 88 -14.15 -14.57 -10.19
CA ALA A 88 -14.07 -13.64 -11.31
C ALA A 88 -12.66 -13.05 -11.46
N ILE A 89 -12.02 -12.66 -10.35
CA ILE A 89 -10.64 -12.14 -10.37
C ILE A 89 -9.63 -13.25 -10.67
N TYR A 90 -9.78 -14.41 -10.02
CA TYR A 90 -8.91 -15.56 -10.24
C TYR A 90 -8.92 -16.00 -11.72
N SER A 91 -10.08 -16.02 -12.37
CA SER A 91 -10.19 -16.40 -13.79
C SER A 91 -9.42 -15.46 -14.73
N ARG A 92 -9.23 -14.19 -14.34
CA ARG A 92 -8.40 -13.22 -15.08
C ARG A 92 -6.92 -13.33 -14.75
N LEU A 93 -6.58 -13.63 -13.48
CA LEU A 93 -5.20 -13.82 -13.05
C LEU A 93 -4.58 -15.12 -13.60
N TYR A 94 -5.36 -16.22 -13.60
CA TYR A 94 -4.91 -17.55 -13.98
C TYR A 94 -4.20 -17.63 -15.35
N PRO A 95 -4.72 -17.10 -16.47
CA PRO A 95 -4.02 -17.13 -17.75
C PRO A 95 -2.69 -16.37 -17.73
N ILE A 96 -2.62 -15.26 -16.99
CA ILE A 96 -1.41 -14.42 -16.93
C ILE A 96 -0.30 -15.11 -16.13
N VAL A 97 -0.67 -15.76 -15.02
CA VAL A 97 0.26 -16.51 -14.16
C VAL A 97 0.70 -17.82 -14.84
N SER A 98 -0.22 -18.54 -15.48
CA SER A 98 0.10 -19.81 -16.16
C SER A 98 0.99 -19.64 -17.40
N GLN A 99 0.84 -18.56 -18.16
CA GLN A 99 1.75 -18.22 -19.26
C GLN A 99 3.20 -18.07 -18.78
N ASN A 100 3.42 -17.51 -17.59
CA ASN A 100 4.76 -17.36 -17.01
C ASN A 100 5.43 -18.73 -16.74
N LEU A 101 4.67 -19.70 -16.22
CA LEU A 101 5.20 -21.04 -15.99
C LEU A 101 5.62 -21.72 -17.31
N ALA A 102 4.88 -21.48 -18.39
CA ALA A 102 5.25 -21.95 -19.73
C ALA A 102 6.51 -21.24 -20.27
N ASP A 103 6.60 -19.91 -20.12
CA ASP A 103 7.75 -19.11 -20.54
C ASP A 103 9.04 -19.52 -19.79
N LEU A 104 8.98 -19.75 -18.47
CA LEU A 104 10.11 -20.25 -17.68
C LEU A 104 10.52 -21.67 -18.09
N SER A 105 9.55 -22.52 -18.44
CA SER A 105 9.82 -23.90 -18.90
C SER A 105 10.47 -23.95 -20.28
N THR A 106 10.22 -22.95 -21.13
CA THR A 106 10.89 -22.82 -22.44
C THR A 106 12.27 -22.15 -22.32
N ALA A 107 12.42 -21.17 -21.42
CA ALA A 107 13.71 -20.56 -21.11
C ALA A 107 14.70 -21.57 -20.48
N SER A 108 14.21 -22.49 -19.64
CA SER A 108 15.03 -23.55 -19.04
C SER A 108 15.59 -24.56 -20.06
N ARG A 109 14.96 -24.70 -21.25
CA ARG A 109 15.49 -25.53 -22.36
C ARG A 109 16.53 -24.81 -23.24
N GLY A 110 16.81 -23.53 -22.99
CA GLY A 110 17.75 -22.73 -23.77
C GLY A 110 19.16 -22.60 -23.18
N PHE A 111 19.42 -23.06 -21.96
CA PHE A 111 20.75 -22.96 -21.33
C PHE A 111 21.68 -24.09 -21.75
N SER A 112 22.07 -24.09 -23.02
CA SER A 112 23.25 -24.82 -23.51
C SER A 112 23.79 -24.14 -24.77
N SER A 113 24.46 -23.01 -24.60
CA SER A 113 25.70 -22.61 -25.30
C SER A 113 26.01 -21.13 -25.10
N LEU A 114 27.30 -20.83 -25.04
CA LEU A 114 27.99 -19.64 -24.56
C LEU A 114 27.82 -18.38 -25.43
N SER A 115 28.01 -17.18 -24.88
CA SER A 115 29.17 -16.31 -25.18
C SER A 115 29.11 -14.96 -24.43
N LEU A 116 30.23 -14.58 -23.82
CA LEU A 116 30.62 -13.20 -23.48
C LEU A 116 30.69 -12.36 -24.77
N ASP A 117 30.17 -11.12 -24.75
CA ASP A 117 30.98 -9.89 -24.85
C ASP A 117 30.14 -8.61 -25.12
N ALA A 118 30.62 -7.54 -24.49
CA ALA A 118 30.62 -6.11 -24.87
C ALA A 118 29.34 -5.27 -25.01
N GLU A 119 29.25 -4.30 -24.09
CA GLU A 119 29.01 -2.86 -24.30
C GLU A 119 27.81 -2.39 -25.13
N GLY A 120 26.88 -1.75 -24.43
CA GLY A 120 25.84 -0.87 -25.00
C GLY A 120 25.29 0.06 -23.94
N LEU A 121 25.92 1.23 -23.81
CA LEU A 121 25.47 2.38 -23.01
C LEU A 121 24.04 2.78 -23.37
N LEU A 122 23.07 2.58 -22.47
CA LEU A 122 21.85 3.39 -22.41
C LEU A 122 21.44 3.59 -20.95
N THR A 123 21.40 4.85 -20.56
CA THR A 123 20.91 5.38 -19.29
C THR A 123 19.41 5.09 -19.11
N PRO A 124 18.94 4.62 -17.94
CA PRO A 124 17.53 4.66 -17.61
C PRO A 124 17.19 6.00 -16.96
N ALA A 125 16.26 6.74 -17.56
CA ALA A 125 15.68 7.94 -16.96
C ALA A 125 14.84 7.57 -15.72
N PRO A 126 14.85 8.38 -14.64
CA PRO A 126 14.02 8.17 -13.47
C PRO A 126 12.61 8.69 -13.78
N GLY A 127 11.60 7.83 -13.68
CA GLY A 127 10.25 8.21 -14.07
C GLY A 127 9.19 7.19 -13.73
N GLY A 128 9.12 6.79 -12.45
CA GLY A 128 7.90 6.16 -11.92
C GLY A 128 6.76 7.18 -11.97
N ARG A 129 5.97 7.17 -13.04
CA ARG A 129 4.73 7.95 -13.11
C ARG A 129 3.78 7.39 -12.04
N LYS A 130 3.64 8.13 -10.93
CA LYS A 130 2.63 7.90 -9.88
C LYS A 130 1.26 7.68 -10.53
N LEU A 131 0.63 6.56 -10.20
CA LEU A 131 -0.74 6.28 -10.58
C LEU A 131 -1.64 6.99 -9.56
N ARG A 132 -2.63 7.76 -10.05
CA ARG A 132 -3.63 8.38 -9.17
C ARG A 132 -4.43 7.27 -8.48
N SER A 133 -4.56 7.36 -7.15
CA SER A 133 -5.42 6.49 -6.37
C SER A 133 -6.85 6.53 -6.92
N SER A 134 -7.48 5.35 -6.99
CA SER A 134 -8.90 5.26 -7.29
C SER A 134 -9.68 5.61 -6.02
N GLN A 135 -10.45 6.69 -6.07
CA GLN A 135 -11.26 7.16 -4.95
C GLN A 135 -12.37 6.15 -4.64
N SER A 136 -12.19 5.32 -3.61
CA SER A 136 -13.29 4.54 -3.03
C SER A 136 -14.29 5.49 -2.36
N LEU A 137 -15.57 5.30 -2.67
CA LEU A 137 -16.65 6.23 -2.29
C LEU A 137 -17.06 6.14 -0.81
N TYR A 138 -16.62 5.12 -0.06
CA TYR A 138 -17.16 4.80 1.25
C TYR A 138 -16.30 5.19 2.45
N CYS A 139 -15.11 5.73 2.22
CA CYS A 139 -14.16 6.02 3.28
C CYS A 139 -13.91 7.53 3.44
N MET A 140 -14.82 8.18 4.15
CA MET A 140 -14.55 9.50 4.74
C MET A 140 -14.65 9.42 6.27
N ALA A 141 -13.56 9.88 6.89
CA ALA A 141 -13.35 10.32 8.27
C ALA A 141 -13.50 9.31 9.43
N SER A 142 -12.35 8.76 9.86
CA SER A 142 -12.03 8.54 11.27
C SER A 142 -10.59 8.94 11.54
N VAL A 143 -10.32 10.25 11.71
CA VAL A 143 -9.09 10.68 12.37
C VAL A 143 -9.31 10.43 13.86
N GLN A 144 -8.90 9.25 14.33
CA GLN A 144 -8.83 8.98 15.75
C GLN A 144 -7.38 9.19 16.17
N GLU A 145 -7.10 10.38 16.70
CA GLU A 145 -5.84 10.69 17.37
C GLU A 145 -5.65 9.73 18.55
N ASN A 146 -5.02 8.58 18.31
CA ASN A 146 -4.35 7.86 19.37
C ASN A 146 -3.13 8.69 19.76
N LYS A 147 -3.29 9.52 20.80
CA LYS A 147 -2.17 10.13 21.53
C LYS A 147 -1.27 9.03 22.08
N VAL A 148 -0.31 8.61 21.28
CA VAL A 148 0.96 8.12 21.77
C VAL A 148 1.84 9.36 21.93
N ASN A 149 2.23 9.66 23.16
CA ASN A 149 3.06 10.81 23.52
C ASN A 149 4.40 10.75 22.77
N LEU A 150 4.50 11.45 21.65
CA LEU A 150 5.78 12.00 21.18
C LEU A 150 5.78 13.46 21.60
N GLN A 151 6.55 13.75 22.65
CA GLN A 151 6.74 15.10 23.17
C GLN A 151 7.47 15.96 22.13
N HIS A 152 6.72 16.68 21.30
CA HIS A 152 7.26 17.78 20.52
C HIS A 152 7.53 18.96 21.46
N SER A 153 8.79 19.13 21.84
CA SER A 153 9.25 20.32 22.53
C SER A 153 9.29 21.51 21.58
N LEU A 154 8.44 22.49 21.88
CA LEU A 154 8.49 23.86 21.39
C LEU A 154 9.83 24.48 21.78
N SER A 155 10.66 24.84 20.80
CA SER A 155 11.78 25.76 21.04
C SER A 155 11.36 27.18 20.64
N THR A 156 10.78 27.86 21.62
CA THR A 156 10.75 29.33 21.69
C THR A 156 12.09 29.78 22.26
N ALA A 157 12.86 30.58 21.53
CA ALA A 157 14.00 31.32 22.07
C ALA A 157 13.52 32.72 22.54
N PRO A 158 13.91 33.21 23.72
CA PRO A 158 13.40 34.47 24.26
C PRO A 158 14.42 35.64 24.23
N LEU A 159 13.85 36.84 24.43
CA LEU A 159 14.41 38.12 24.94
C LEU A 159 14.96 39.10 23.87
N SER A 160 14.28 40.22 23.56
CA SER A 160 14.04 41.48 24.35
C SER A 160 15.01 42.55 23.83
N GLU A 161 14.60 43.66 23.21
CA GLU A 161 14.11 44.98 23.71
C GLU A 161 14.55 45.93 22.54
N ASP A 162 13.92 47.01 22.09
CA ASP A 162 13.26 48.10 22.80
C ASP A 162 12.69 49.13 21.78
N LEU A 163 11.74 49.93 22.28
CA LEU A 163 11.33 51.29 21.87
C LEU A 163 10.71 51.61 20.48
N ALA A 164 9.39 51.87 20.53
CA ALA A 164 8.67 53.11 20.16
C ALA A 164 9.04 53.87 18.86
N THR A 165 8.04 54.21 18.05
CA THR A 165 7.47 55.58 17.89
C THR A 165 6.32 55.60 16.86
N GLU A 166 5.35 56.47 17.10
CA GLU A 166 4.04 56.65 16.46
C GLU A 166 4.04 57.15 15.00
N SER A 167 2.83 57.08 14.41
CA SER A 167 2.18 58.05 13.48
C SER A 167 1.87 57.58 12.04
N SER A 168 0.57 57.56 11.73
CA SER A 168 -0.06 57.66 10.39
C SER A 168 -0.23 59.16 10.00
N PRO A 169 -0.87 59.61 8.89
CA PRO A 169 -1.45 58.95 7.69
C PRO A 169 -1.17 59.69 6.33
N GLN A 170 -1.73 59.21 5.20
CA GLN A 170 -2.21 59.92 3.96
C GLN A 170 -1.91 59.10 2.68
N GLU A 171 -2.90 58.56 1.97
CA GLU A 171 -3.82 59.16 0.96
C GLU A 171 -3.26 59.32 -0.47
N GLY A 172 -3.91 58.60 -1.41
CA GLY A 172 -4.23 59.11 -2.76
C GLY A 172 -3.38 58.64 -3.94
N THR A 173 -3.87 57.69 -4.75
CA THR A 173 -4.45 57.95 -6.10
C THR A 173 -4.58 56.65 -6.92
N ALA A 174 -5.74 56.53 -7.58
CA ALA A 174 -6.13 55.40 -8.42
C ALA A 174 -5.76 55.62 -9.89
N ALA A 175 -5.37 54.57 -10.62
CA ALA A 175 -5.73 54.35 -12.03
C ALA A 175 -5.26 52.97 -12.57
N ARG A 176 -6.27 52.12 -12.86
CA ARG A 176 -6.52 51.41 -14.15
C ARG A 176 -5.60 50.28 -14.66
N LEU A 177 -6.30 49.14 -14.87
CA LEU A 177 -6.26 48.20 -16.02
C LEU A 177 -5.02 47.28 -16.09
N ALA A 178 -5.15 46.03 -15.66
CA ALA A 178 -5.64 44.87 -16.43
C ALA A 178 -4.53 44.22 -17.26
N ASP A 179 -4.52 42.89 -17.17
CA ASP A 179 -3.86 41.93 -18.05
C ASP A 179 -2.43 41.50 -17.69
N ARG A 180 -2.33 40.45 -16.87
CA ARG A 180 -1.09 39.67 -16.72
C ARG A 180 -1.35 38.19 -16.43
N GLU A 181 -2.39 37.63 -17.05
CA GLU A 181 -2.60 36.19 -17.16
C GLU A 181 -2.15 35.72 -18.55
N SER A 182 -0.85 35.54 -18.76
CA SER A 182 -0.32 34.93 -20.00
C SER A 182 0.85 33.98 -19.75
N SER A 183 0.86 33.27 -18.63
CA SER A 183 1.92 32.29 -18.33
C SER A 183 1.50 30.83 -18.57
N PHE A 184 0.28 30.57 -19.04
CA PHE A 184 -0.25 29.20 -19.14
C PHE A 184 -0.59 28.73 -20.56
N GLU A 185 -0.63 29.63 -21.56
CA GLU A 185 -0.94 29.24 -22.95
C GLU A 185 0.24 28.62 -23.72
N ASP A 186 1.49 28.88 -23.31
CA ASP A 186 2.66 28.34 -24.00
C ASP A 186 2.88 26.85 -23.73
N LEU A 187 2.31 26.32 -22.64
CA LEU A 187 2.42 24.90 -22.30
C LEU A 187 1.41 24.04 -23.09
N GLU A 188 0.25 24.58 -23.46
CA GLU A 188 -0.73 23.86 -24.28
C GLU A 188 -0.30 23.78 -25.76
N ARG A 189 0.36 24.82 -26.30
CA ARG A 189 0.93 24.75 -27.68
C ARG A 189 2.09 23.76 -27.77
N PHE A 190 2.87 23.58 -26.71
CA PHE A 190 3.97 22.62 -26.68
C PHE A 190 3.48 21.16 -26.63
N LEU A 191 2.31 20.91 -26.00
CA LEU A 191 1.71 19.58 -25.93
C LEU A 191 0.84 19.23 -27.15
N ALA A 192 0.46 20.22 -27.97
CA ALA A 192 -0.44 20.04 -29.11
C ALA A 192 0.25 19.90 -30.48
N ALA A 193 1.59 19.95 -30.55
CA ALA A 193 2.30 19.78 -31.82
C ALA A 193 2.47 18.29 -32.19
N PRO A 194 1.95 17.81 -33.33
CA PRO A 194 2.22 16.46 -33.81
C PRO A 194 3.60 16.42 -34.48
N GLU A 195 4.55 15.68 -33.91
CA GLU A 195 5.85 15.45 -34.55
C GLU A 195 5.68 14.57 -35.80
N SER A 196 5.75 15.17 -36.98
CA SER A 196 5.95 14.46 -38.24
C SER A 196 7.43 14.04 -38.35
N TRP A 197 7.72 12.75 -38.17
CA TRP A 197 9.05 12.20 -38.47
C TRP A 197 9.11 11.68 -39.91
N PRO A 198 10.21 11.92 -40.64
CA PRO A 198 10.33 11.54 -42.05
C PRO A 198 10.57 10.03 -42.22
N THR A 199 10.00 9.50 -43.31
CA THR A 199 10.04 8.12 -43.79
C THR A 199 11.46 7.52 -43.83
N GLY A 200 11.66 6.38 -43.14
CA GLY A 200 12.82 5.48 -43.23
C GLY A 200 12.40 4.01 -43.03
N PRO A 201 13.15 3.02 -43.55
CA PRO A 201 12.66 1.67 -43.92
C PRO A 201 12.47 0.71 -42.71
N PRO A 202 11.84 -0.48 -42.88
CA PRO A 202 10.92 -1.04 -41.90
C PRO A 202 11.56 -1.82 -40.74
N ALA A 203 10.92 -1.63 -39.58
CA ALA A 203 10.85 -2.37 -38.33
C ALA A 203 11.57 -3.73 -38.17
N GLU A 204 12.38 -3.82 -37.12
CA GLU A 204 12.68 -5.03 -36.35
C GLU A 204 11.97 -4.97 -34.96
N PRO A 205 11.70 -6.11 -34.30
CA PRO A 205 10.47 -6.33 -33.52
C PRO A 205 10.41 -5.63 -32.15
N GLN A 206 9.41 -4.75 -31.97
CA GLN A 206 9.08 -4.01 -30.73
C GLN A 206 8.47 -4.88 -29.59
N ALA A 207 8.75 -6.18 -29.56
CA ALA A 207 8.04 -7.15 -28.72
C ALA A 207 8.13 -6.98 -27.17
N PRO A 208 9.24 -6.51 -26.54
CA PRO A 208 9.32 -6.48 -25.08
C PRO A 208 8.63 -5.26 -24.44
N ALA A 209 8.64 -4.10 -25.10
CA ALA A 209 8.04 -2.87 -24.56
C ALA A 209 6.51 -2.90 -24.64
N GLU A 210 5.95 -3.37 -25.76
CA GLU A 210 4.50 -3.52 -25.94
C GLU A 210 3.90 -4.54 -24.96
N LYS A 211 4.57 -5.68 -24.76
CA LYS A 211 4.15 -6.69 -23.78
C LYS A 211 4.16 -6.14 -22.34
N LYS A 212 5.17 -5.36 -21.97
CA LYS A 212 5.25 -4.75 -20.62
C LYS A 212 4.15 -3.72 -20.39
N ALA A 213 3.87 -2.86 -21.38
CA ALA A 213 2.77 -1.90 -21.31
C ALA A 213 1.42 -2.61 -21.14
N SER A 214 1.18 -3.68 -21.91
CA SER A 214 -0.05 -4.47 -21.82
C SER A 214 -0.24 -5.16 -20.45
N LEU A 215 0.85 -5.64 -19.84
CA LEU A 215 0.82 -6.27 -18.51
C LEU A 215 0.47 -5.24 -17.41
N GLN A 216 1.01 -4.03 -17.51
CA GLN A 216 0.72 -2.97 -16.55
C GLN A 216 -0.72 -2.48 -16.66
N GLU A 217 -1.29 -2.44 -17.87
CA GLU A 217 -2.71 -2.15 -18.09
C GLU A 217 -3.61 -3.26 -17.52
N GLN A 218 -3.25 -4.52 -17.73
CA GLN A 218 -3.95 -5.66 -17.12
C GLN A 218 -3.91 -5.60 -15.60
N LEU A 219 -2.75 -5.28 -15.01
CA LEU A 219 -2.62 -5.09 -13.56
C LEU A 219 -3.57 -4.00 -13.08
N LYS A 220 -3.59 -2.82 -13.72
CA LYS A 220 -4.49 -1.71 -13.35
C LYS A 220 -5.96 -2.12 -13.41
N ALA A 221 -6.36 -2.85 -14.45
CA ALA A 221 -7.73 -3.33 -14.57
C ALA A 221 -8.10 -4.30 -13.43
N ILE A 222 -7.20 -5.22 -13.07
CA ILE A 222 -7.40 -6.18 -11.98
C ILE A 222 -7.47 -5.46 -10.62
N VAL A 223 -6.57 -4.51 -10.36
CA VAL A 223 -6.59 -3.68 -9.14
C VAL A 223 -7.92 -2.98 -8.99
N LYS A 224 -8.40 -2.33 -10.07
CA LYS A 224 -9.71 -1.68 -10.10
C LYS A 224 -10.85 -2.67 -9.80
N ASP A 225 -10.83 -3.85 -10.41
CA ASP A 225 -11.84 -4.88 -10.18
C ASP A 225 -11.84 -5.38 -8.72
N ILE A 226 -10.67 -5.48 -8.09
CA ILE A 226 -10.53 -5.84 -6.67
C ILE A 226 -11.16 -4.76 -5.78
N HIS A 227 -10.81 -3.48 -5.96
CA HIS A 227 -11.40 -2.39 -5.17
C HIS A 227 -12.92 -2.36 -5.31
N ASN A 228 -13.43 -2.42 -6.54
CA ASN A 228 -14.87 -2.46 -6.80
C ASN A 228 -15.55 -3.67 -6.11
N SER A 229 -14.88 -4.81 -6.07
CA SER A 229 -15.39 -6.03 -5.44
C SER A 229 -15.47 -5.89 -3.92
N VAL A 230 -14.42 -5.35 -3.29
CA VAL A 230 -14.36 -5.10 -1.84
C VAL A 230 -15.38 -4.04 -1.44
N ASP A 231 -15.46 -2.92 -2.16
CA ASP A 231 -16.44 -1.84 -1.94
C ASP A 231 -17.87 -2.36 -2.01
N ARG A 232 -18.15 -3.26 -2.96
CA ARG A 232 -19.47 -3.88 -3.12
C ARG A 232 -19.83 -4.78 -1.94
N LEU A 233 -18.87 -5.58 -1.46
CA LEU A 233 -19.04 -6.44 -0.28
C LEU A 233 -19.27 -5.59 0.98
N LEU A 234 -18.46 -4.56 1.19
CA LEU A 234 -18.58 -3.63 2.30
C LEU A 234 -19.95 -2.94 2.27
N SER A 235 -20.34 -2.38 1.12
CA SER A 235 -21.64 -1.71 0.94
C SER A 235 -22.80 -2.63 1.32
N LEU A 236 -22.77 -3.90 0.89
CA LEU A 236 -23.81 -4.87 1.25
C LEU A 236 -23.78 -5.25 2.73
N ALA A 237 -22.60 -5.39 3.34
CA ALA A 237 -22.48 -5.66 4.77
C ALA A 237 -23.04 -4.50 5.62
N LEU A 238 -22.73 -3.25 5.25
CA LEU A 238 -23.26 -2.05 5.92
C LEU A 238 -24.78 -1.91 5.76
N LEU A 239 -25.32 -2.28 4.59
CA LEU A 239 -26.77 -2.30 4.36
C LEU A 239 -27.49 -3.40 5.16
N ALA A 240 -26.87 -4.57 5.27
CA ALA A 240 -27.41 -5.68 6.06
C ALA A 240 -27.38 -5.37 7.57
N PHE A 241 -26.29 -4.75 8.05
CA PHE A 241 -26.07 -4.45 9.46
C PHE A 241 -25.84 -2.96 9.69
N GLU A 242 -26.93 -2.21 9.85
CA GLU A 242 -26.89 -0.74 10.10
C GLU A 242 -26.02 -0.33 11.29
N GLY A 243 -25.83 -1.23 12.27
CA GLY A 243 -24.97 -1.01 13.43
C GLY A 243 -23.47 -0.86 13.08
N LEU A 244 -23.08 -1.16 11.84
CA LEU A 244 -21.72 -1.01 11.33
C LEU A 244 -21.45 0.36 10.70
N ASN A 245 -22.38 1.32 10.79
CA ASN A 245 -22.25 2.60 10.08
C ASN A 245 -21.39 3.65 10.82
N THR A 246 -20.79 3.31 11.97
CA THR A 246 -19.79 4.19 12.61
C THR A 246 -18.44 4.06 11.92
N ALA A 247 -17.61 5.10 11.92
CA ALA A 247 -16.37 5.09 11.16
C ALA A 247 -15.41 3.96 11.61
N SER A 248 -15.17 3.80 12.91
CA SER A 248 -14.32 2.73 13.44
C SER A 248 -14.88 1.31 13.18
N SER A 249 -16.20 1.13 13.09
CA SER A 249 -16.79 -0.18 12.75
C SER A 249 -16.74 -0.48 11.26
N LYS A 250 -16.80 0.55 10.40
CA LYS A 250 -16.53 0.40 8.96
C LYS A 250 -15.11 -0.07 8.71
N ASP A 251 -14.13 0.57 9.36
CA ASP A 251 -12.72 0.20 9.21
C ASP A 251 -12.47 -1.25 9.65
N GLN A 252 -13.01 -1.64 10.81
CA GLN A 252 -12.91 -3.01 11.30
C GLN A 252 -13.64 -4.04 10.42
N CYS A 253 -14.78 -3.65 9.82
CA CYS A 253 -15.52 -4.47 8.88
C CYS A 253 -14.74 -4.68 7.59
N LEU A 254 -14.20 -3.60 7.02
CA LEU A 254 -13.37 -3.62 5.82
C LEU A 254 -12.15 -4.52 6.02
N ALA A 255 -11.43 -4.37 7.14
CA ALA A 255 -10.29 -5.21 7.49
C ALA A 255 -10.60 -6.71 7.43
N ARG A 256 -11.78 -7.12 7.94
CA ARG A 256 -12.20 -8.53 7.95
C ARG A 256 -12.66 -9.03 6.58
N ILE A 257 -13.29 -8.16 5.80
CA ILE A 257 -13.66 -8.48 4.41
C ILE A 257 -12.39 -8.65 3.58
N GLU A 258 -11.42 -7.74 3.68
CA GLU A 258 -10.14 -7.81 2.97
C GLU A 258 -9.35 -9.06 3.34
N GLU A 259 -9.27 -9.40 4.63
CA GLU A 259 -8.58 -10.61 5.09
C GLU A 259 -9.13 -11.87 4.41
N ALA A 260 -10.45 -12.02 4.37
CA ALA A 260 -11.09 -13.14 3.69
C ALA A 260 -10.98 -13.06 2.16
N PHE A 261 -11.02 -11.84 1.61
CA PHE A 261 -11.00 -11.61 0.17
C PHE A 261 -9.63 -11.91 -0.45
N PHE A 262 -8.56 -11.39 0.16
CA PHE A 262 -7.19 -11.53 -0.34
C PHE A 262 -6.56 -12.89 -0.02
N SER A 263 -6.98 -13.59 1.04
CA SER A 263 -6.38 -14.88 1.43
C SER A 263 -6.17 -15.87 0.25
N PRO A 264 -7.18 -16.17 -0.61
CA PRO A 264 -6.97 -17.04 -1.76
C PRO A 264 -6.38 -16.34 -3.00
N LEU A 265 -6.37 -15.02 -3.04
CA LEU A 265 -5.97 -14.23 -4.22
C LEU A 265 -4.57 -13.63 -4.13
N TRP A 266 -3.98 -13.53 -2.92
CA TRP A 266 -2.73 -12.82 -2.72
C TRP A 266 -1.58 -13.44 -3.50
N ALA A 267 -1.40 -14.76 -3.41
CA ALA A 267 -0.34 -15.46 -4.14
C ALA A 267 -0.39 -15.24 -5.67
N PRO A 268 -1.53 -15.47 -6.37
CA PRO A 268 -1.60 -15.22 -7.82
C PRO A 268 -1.53 -13.73 -8.17
N LEU A 269 -2.03 -12.83 -7.31
CA LEU A 269 -1.92 -11.39 -7.50
C LEU A 269 -0.47 -10.92 -7.38
N LEU A 270 0.23 -11.37 -6.34
CA LEU A 270 1.64 -11.08 -6.15
C LEU A 270 2.47 -11.61 -7.31
N ALA A 271 2.17 -12.80 -7.84
CA ALA A 271 2.84 -13.32 -9.04
C ALA A 271 2.74 -12.38 -10.25
N LEU A 272 1.61 -11.68 -10.42
CA LEU A 272 1.45 -10.64 -11.43
C LEU A 272 2.31 -9.40 -11.12
N TYR A 273 2.30 -8.91 -9.87
CA TYR A 273 3.17 -7.80 -9.45
C TYR A 273 4.64 -8.13 -9.68
N ARG A 274 5.11 -9.30 -9.25
CA ARG A 274 6.49 -9.76 -9.45
C ARG A 274 6.88 -9.78 -10.92
N ARG A 275 5.94 -10.07 -11.84
CA ARG A 275 6.17 -10.01 -13.29
C ARG A 275 6.31 -8.58 -13.79
N VAL A 276 5.47 -7.64 -13.31
CA VAL A 276 5.57 -6.21 -13.66
C VAL A 276 6.87 -5.60 -13.13
N TYR A 277 7.26 -5.96 -11.91
CA TYR A 277 8.40 -5.42 -11.18
C TYR A 277 9.68 -6.27 -11.29
N GLN A 278 9.69 -7.29 -12.16
CA GLN A 278 10.79 -8.26 -12.28
C GLN A 278 12.16 -7.61 -12.45
N ALA A 279 12.26 -6.59 -13.30
CA ALA A 279 13.52 -5.90 -13.55
C ALA A 279 14.11 -5.27 -12.27
N ARG A 280 13.25 -4.72 -11.41
CA ARG A 280 13.64 -4.13 -10.13
C ARG A 280 14.00 -5.20 -9.10
N GLU A 281 13.25 -6.31 -9.04
CA GLU A 281 13.61 -7.44 -8.17
C GLU A 281 14.98 -8.03 -8.53
N VAL A 282 15.28 -8.19 -9.82
CA VAL A 282 16.59 -8.68 -10.28
C VAL A 282 17.71 -7.71 -9.94
N ALA A 283 17.48 -6.41 -10.13
CA ALA A 283 18.41 -5.35 -9.74
C ALA A 283 18.71 -5.38 -8.24
N LEU A 284 17.67 -5.49 -7.40
CA LEU A 284 17.76 -5.58 -5.96
C LEU A 284 18.47 -6.86 -5.49
N SER A 285 18.14 -8.03 -6.08
CA SER A 285 18.78 -9.31 -5.79
C SER A 285 20.29 -9.26 -6.02
N ARG A 286 20.74 -8.63 -7.12
CA ARG A 286 22.17 -8.45 -7.40
C ARG A 286 22.86 -7.58 -6.36
N SER A 287 22.21 -6.52 -5.89
CA SER A 287 22.72 -5.69 -4.79
C SER A 287 22.82 -6.49 -3.49
N MET A 288 21.78 -7.24 -3.13
CA MET A 288 21.75 -8.09 -1.93
C MET A 288 22.87 -9.13 -1.95
N GLU A 289 23.08 -9.82 -3.09
CA GLU A 289 24.17 -10.79 -3.26
C GLU A 289 25.56 -10.15 -3.12
N ARG A 290 25.77 -9.01 -3.79
CA ARG A 290 27.07 -8.30 -3.77
C ARG A 290 27.41 -7.73 -2.40
N HIS A 291 26.41 -7.22 -1.69
CA HIS A 291 26.58 -6.52 -0.41
C HIS A 291 26.23 -7.39 0.81
N ARG A 292 26.11 -8.72 0.65
CA ARG A 292 25.69 -9.65 1.70
C ARG A 292 26.51 -9.54 2.99
N ASN A 293 27.82 -9.32 2.87
CA ASN A 293 28.76 -9.30 4.00
C ASN A 293 29.16 -7.89 4.45
N VAL A 294 28.48 -6.86 3.94
CA VAL A 294 28.79 -5.46 4.26
C VAL A 294 28.46 -5.15 5.72
N PRO A 295 29.35 -4.48 6.47
CA PRO A 295 29.09 -4.00 7.83
C PRO A 295 28.15 -2.77 7.82
N PRO A 296 27.41 -2.50 8.90
CA PRO A 296 26.49 -1.36 8.97
C PRO A 296 27.13 0.00 8.62
N SER A 297 28.40 0.21 8.99
CA SER A 297 29.14 1.45 8.74
C SER A 297 29.31 1.80 7.26
N GLU A 298 29.45 0.81 6.39
CA GLU A 298 29.61 1.00 4.95
C GLU A 298 28.30 1.44 4.27
N ILE A 299 27.16 1.25 4.93
CA ILE A 299 25.83 1.68 4.49
C ILE A 299 25.49 3.08 5.03
N GLY A 300 26.39 3.66 5.82
CA GLY A 300 26.18 4.96 6.45
C GLY A 300 25.49 4.88 7.81
N VAL A 301 25.38 3.70 8.43
CA VAL A 301 24.88 3.59 9.81
C VAL A 301 25.94 4.16 10.76
N SER A 302 25.55 5.14 11.58
CA SER A 302 26.44 5.74 12.58
C SER A 302 27.01 4.69 13.53
N ALA A 303 28.29 4.84 13.88
CA ALA A 303 29.00 3.92 14.79
C ALA A 303 28.39 3.86 16.21
N ASN A 304 27.50 4.79 16.56
CA ASN A 304 26.74 4.79 17.82
C ASN A 304 25.52 3.86 17.77
N LEU A 305 25.03 3.56 16.57
CA LEU A 305 23.76 2.87 16.31
C LEU A 305 23.98 1.38 16.03
N PHE A 306 25.15 0.82 16.30
CA PHE A 306 25.32 -0.62 16.31
C PHE A 306 26.49 -1.00 17.22
N PRO A 307 26.42 -2.19 17.82
CA PRO A 307 27.46 -2.65 18.73
C PRO A 307 28.76 -3.03 17.97
N GLN A 308 29.90 -2.50 18.42
CA GLN A 308 31.22 -2.74 17.83
C GLN A 308 31.86 -4.06 18.29
N ASP A 309 31.58 -4.47 19.54
CA ASP A 309 32.16 -5.68 20.11
C ASP A 309 31.30 -6.91 19.75
N SER A 310 31.94 -7.84 19.05
CA SER A 310 31.38 -9.12 18.61
C SER A 310 31.64 -10.24 19.62
N GLU A 311 32.00 -9.91 20.85
CA GLU A 311 32.33 -10.91 21.87
C GLU A 311 31.04 -11.45 22.49
N GLY A 312 30.71 -12.71 22.16
CA GLY A 312 29.60 -13.45 22.78
C GLY A 312 28.31 -13.57 21.97
N ARG A 313 28.25 -13.05 20.72
CA ARG A 313 27.08 -13.29 19.88
C ARG A 313 27.02 -14.73 19.40
N ALA A 314 25.84 -15.34 19.52
CA ALA A 314 25.56 -16.65 18.94
C ALA A 314 25.90 -16.64 17.44
N ALA A 315 26.41 -17.76 16.93
CA ALA A 315 26.78 -17.89 15.52
C ALA A 315 25.60 -17.46 14.61
N GLY A 316 25.80 -16.41 13.82
CA GLY A 316 24.78 -15.86 12.91
C GLY A 316 23.96 -14.69 13.46
N SER A 317 24.19 -14.22 14.69
CA SER A 317 23.54 -13.01 15.23
C SER A 317 24.29 -11.74 14.77
N TYR A 318 23.57 -10.87 14.06
CA TYR A 318 24.04 -9.57 13.60
C TYR A 318 23.11 -8.45 14.10
N PRO A 319 23.56 -7.18 14.14
CA PRO A 319 22.73 -6.06 14.59
C PRO A 319 21.40 -6.02 13.82
N TYR A 320 20.30 -5.72 14.50
CA TYR A 320 18.96 -5.65 13.90
C TYR A 320 18.42 -6.97 13.29
N SER A 321 18.97 -8.13 13.67
CA SER A 321 18.46 -9.43 13.17
C SER A 321 16.98 -9.66 13.48
N THR A 322 16.47 -9.14 14.61
CA THR A 322 15.05 -9.22 14.97
C THR A 322 14.17 -8.42 14.01
N ALA A 323 14.60 -7.23 13.59
CA ALA A 323 13.87 -6.44 12.59
C ALA A 323 13.83 -7.15 11.23
N VAL A 324 14.92 -7.83 10.84
CA VAL A 324 14.94 -8.67 9.64
C VAL A 324 13.92 -9.81 9.73
N GLN A 325 13.82 -10.46 10.89
CA GLN A 325 12.85 -11.53 11.11
C GLN A 325 11.40 -11.02 11.03
N GLU A 326 11.09 -9.88 11.66
CA GLU A 326 9.77 -9.25 11.58
C GLU A 326 9.42 -8.86 10.13
N LEU A 327 10.38 -8.30 9.39
CA LEU A 327 10.18 -7.97 7.97
C LEU A 327 9.93 -9.25 7.14
N GLY A 328 10.57 -10.35 7.48
CA GLY A 328 10.37 -11.65 6.82
C GLY A 328 8.97 -12.25 7.01
N LEU A 329 8.25 -11.87 8.08
CA LEU A 329 6.87 -12.31 8.30
C LEU A 329 5.90 -11.84 7.21
N ILE A 330 6.25 -10.78 6.47
CA ILE A 330 5.45 -10.28 5.35
C ILE A 330 5.07 -11.38 4.36
N LEU A 331 5.93 -12.40 4.17
CA LEU A 331 5.73 -13.49 3.22
C LEU A 331 4.70 -14.53 3.67
N LEU A 332 4.41 -14.57 4.97
CA LEU A 332 3.44 -15.48 5.56
C LEU A 332 2.03 -14.88 5.55
N GLU A 333 1.95 -13.55 5.47
CA GLU A 333 0.69 -12.82 5.42
C GLU A 333 0.11 -12.81 4.01
N SER A 334 -1.22 -12.78 3.94
CA SER A 334 -1.97 -12.62 2.67
C SER A 334 -2.86 -11.38 2.67
N CYS A 335 -3.07 -10.75 3.82
CA CYS A 335 -3.86 -9.52 3.94
C CYS A 335 -2.94 -8.30 3.84
N PRO A 336 -3.24 -7.29 3.00
CA PRO A 336 -2.44 -6.07 2.88
C PRO A 336 -2.21 -5.39 4.23
N GLN A 337 -3.25 -5.24 5.05
CA GLN A 337 -3.14 -4.58 6.36
C GLN A 337 -2.16 -5.31 7.29
N ARG A 338 -2.20 -6.64 7.33
CA ARG A 338 -1.29 -7.46 8.15
C ARG A 338 0.16 -7.37 7.68
N LYS A 339 0.38 -7.25 6.38
CA LYS A 339 1.71 -7.01 5.80
C LYS A 339 2.24 -5.63 6.21
N LEU A 340 1.39 -4.61 6.18
CA LEU A 340 1.74 -3.28 6.65
C LEU A 340 2.09 -3.29 8.15
N GLU A 341 1.33 -4.03 8.98
CA GLU A 341 1.65 -4.24 10.40
C GLU A 341 3.04 -4.88 10.59
N CYS A 342 3.47 -5.80 9.71
CA CYS A 342 4.82 -6.37 9.77
C CYS A 342 5.91 -5.31 9.50
N ILE A 343 5.67 -4.41 8.54
CA ILE A 343 6.60 -3.30 8.23
C ILE A 343 6.70 -2.36 9.43
N VAL A 344 5.56 -1.96 10.01
CA VAL A 344 5.52 -1.08 11.20
C VAL A 344 6.25 -1.73 12.37
N ARG A 345 6.00 -3.02 12.65
CA ARG A 345 6.73 -3.76 13.69
C ARG A 345 8.23 -3.80 13.44
N ALA A 346 8.66 -4.08 12.21
CA ALA A 346 10.08 -4.09 11.86
C ALA A 346 10.74 -2.73 12.12
N LEU A 347 10.10 -1.62 11.76
CA LEU A 347 10.63 -0.27 12.01
C LEU A 347 10.63 0.09 13.50
N ARG A 348 9.62 -0.30 14.27
CA ARG A 348 9.61 -0.11 15.73
C ARG A 348 10.75 -0.88 16.40
N VAL A 349 10.99 -2.13 16.00
CA VAL A 349 12.12 -2.94 16.47
C VAL A 349 13.47 -2.29 16.09
N ILE A 350 13.56 -1.66 14.91
CA ILE A 350 14.75 -0.86 14.55
C ILE A 350 14.97 0.28 15.55
N CYS A 351 13.93 1.06 15.85
CA CYS A 351 14.03 2.18 16.78
C CYS A 351 14.42 1.69 18.18
N GLU A 352 13.76 0.66 18.70
CA GLU A 352 14.08 0.04 20.00
C GLU A 352 15.54 -0.42 20.07
N CYS A 353 16.01 -1.15 19.05
CA CYS A 353 17.41 -1.62 18.99
C CYS A 353 18.40 -0.44 18.97
N ALA A 354 18.11 0.60 18.19
CA ALA A 354 19.00 1.76 18.06
C ALA A 354 19.05 2.61 19.34
N GLU A 355 17.92 2.78 20.05
CA GLU A 355 17.88 3.43 21.36
C GLU A 355 18.67 2.63 22.41
N GLU A 356 18.55 1.30 22.41
CA GLU A 356 19.35 0.41 23.26
C GLU A 356 20.86 0.56 22.99
N TYR A 357 21.27 0.65 21.72
CA TYR A 357 22.68 0.81 21.36
C TYR A 357 23.24 2.19 21.76
N CYS A 358 22.43 3.25 21.62
CA CYS A 358 22.80 4.60 22.09
C CYS A 358 22.95 4.64 23.63
N THR A 359 21.95 4.14 24.36
CA THR A 359 21.93 4.17 25.83
C THR A 359 23.03 3.32 26.46
N ALA A 360 23.35 2.16 25.87
CA ALA A 360 24.48 1.32 26.30
C ALA A 360 25.82 2.07 26.22
N ARG A 361 25.93 3.04 25.31
CA ARG A 361 27.15 3.84 25.07
C ARG A 361 27.17 5.14 25.89
N GLU A 362 25.99 5.70 26.18
CA GLU A 362 25.81 6.90 27.02
C GLU A 362 25.99 6.66 28.52
N SER A 363 26.25 5.43 28.97
CA SER A 363 26.66 5.16 30.37
C SER A 363 27.94 5.93 30.83
N TRP A 364 28.61 6.66 29.92
CA TRP A 364 29.75 7.55 30.18
C TRP A 364 29.52 9.03 29.84
N ALA A 365 28.34 9.47 29.35
CA ALA A 365 28.07 10.88 29.02
C ALA A 365 26.58 11.28 29.20
N GLN A 366 26.34 12.56 29.49
CA GLN A 366 25.05 13.12 29.95
C GLN A 366 23.84 12.82 29.04
N PRO A 367 22.63 12.64 29.62
CA PRO A 367 21.42 12.27 28.89
C PRO A 367 20.88 13.47 28.10
N GLY A 368 21.12 13.48 26.78
CA GLY A 368 20.70 14.57 25.92
C GLY A 368 20.45 14.10 24.48
N SER A 369 19.18 13.81 24.18
CA SER A 369 18.62 13.65 22.83
C SER A 369 18.96 12.36 22.07
N ALA A 370 18.72 11.19 22.66
CA ALA A 370 18.79 9.88 21.98
C ALA A 370 17.52 9.57 21.14
N ALA A 371 16.90 10.56 20.51
CA ALA A 371 15.79 10.32 19.58
C ALA A 371 16.36 10.11 18.18
N ILE A 372 16.12 8.93 17.60
CA ILE A 372 16.58 8.57 16.26
C ILE A 372 15.86 9.44 15.23
N GLY A 373 16.63 10.17 14.42
CA GLY A 373 16.09 10.96 13.32
C GLY A 373 15.83 10.12 12.07
N ALA A 374 15.17 10.72 11.07
CA ALA A 374 15.00 10.09 9.77
C ALA A 374 16.34 9.80 9.06
N ASP A 375 17.33 10.68 9.27
CA ASP A 375 18.70 10.54 8.72
C ASP A 375 19.45 9.34 9.32
N ASP A 376 19.09 8.92 10.54
CA ASP A 376 19.63 7.72 11.19
C ASP A 376 18.84 6.47 10.77
N LEU A 377 17.51 6.59 10.64
CA LEU A 377 16.62 5.46 10.35
C LEU A 377 16.85 4.87 8.95
N LEU A 378 16.99 5.71 7.92
CA LEU A 378 17.05 5.23 6.54
C LEU A 378 18.29 4.35 6.23
N PRO A 379 19.51 4.70 6.71
CA PRO A 379 20.67 3.81 6.60
C PRO A 379 20.47 2.47 7.34
N ILE A 380 19.88 2.49 8.54
CA ILE A 380 19.61 1.25 9.30
C ILE A 380 18.60 0.38 8.54
N LEU A 381 17.52 0.97 8.04
CA LEU A 381 16.50 0.27 7.28
C LEU A 381 17.06 -0.30 5.98
N SER A 382 17.95 0.42 5.30
CA SER A 382 18.67 -0.06 4.10
C SER A 382 19.55 -1.27 4.42
N TYR A 383 20.23 -1.27 5.57
CA TYR A 383 20.98 -2.42 6.05
C TYR A 383 20.07 -3.61 6.38
N VAL A 384 18.93 -3.39 7.04
CA VAL A 384 17.92 -4.43 7.33
C VAL A 384 17.37 -5.04 6.04
N VAL A 385 17.05 -4.22 5.04
CA VAL A 385 16.62 -4.68 3.71
C VAL A 385 17.69 -5.57 3.08
N LEU A 386 18.95 -5.15 3.07
CA LEU A 386 20.05 -5.95 2.53
C LEU A 386 20.22 -7.30 3.24
N LYS A 387 20.09 -7.33 4.56
CA LYS A 387 20.19 -8.57 5.35
C LYS A 387 18.96 -9.45 5.25
N SER A 388 17.81 -8.92 4.81
CA SER A 388 16.60 -9.72 4.61
C SER A 388 16.71 -10.70 3.45
N ASP A 389 17.49 -10.36 2.40
CA ASP A 389 17.60 -11.16 1.18
C ASP A 389 16.23 -11.43 0.51
N LEU A 390 15.32 -10.47 0.59
CA LEU A 390 13.95 -10.56 0.07
C LEU A 390 13.74 -9.61 -1.11
N PRO A 391 14.13 -9.97 -2.35
CA PRO A 391 13.94 -9.11 -3.51
C PRO A 391 12.46 -8.86 -3.83
N GLN A 392 11.57 -9.77 -3.42
CA GLN A 392 10.12 -9.64 -3.58
C GLN A 392 9.47 -8.52 -2.78
N LEU A 393 10.19 -7.89 -1.85
CA LEU A 393 9.71 -6.70 -1.13
C LEU A 393 9.33 -5.56 -2.09
N VAL A 394 9.97 -5.46 -3.26
CA VAL A 394 9.61 -4.45 -4.27
C VAL A 394 8.17 -4.63 -4.75
N ALA A 395 7.80 -5.86 -5.11
CA ALA A 395 6.46 -6.19 -5.57
C ALA A 395 5.44 -6.12 -4.42
N GLU A 396 5.80 -6.58 -3.23
CA GLU A 396 4.97 -6.48 -2.03
C GLU A 396 4.63 -5.02 -1.71
N CYS A 397 5.63 -4.13 -1.59
CA CYS A 397 5.39 -2.71 -1.31
C CYS A 397 4.57 -2.01 -2.40
N ALA A 398 4.80 -2.35 -3.67
CA ALA A 398 3.98 -1.82 -4.77
C ALA A 398 2.52 -2.28 -4.69
N ALA A 399 2.26 -3.50 -4.24
CA ALA A 399 0.89 -3.98 -4.00
C ALA A 399 0.26 -3.30 -2.77
N LEU A 400 1.03 -3.12 -1.68
CA LEU A 400 0.53 -2.42 -0.49
C LEU A 400 0.17 -0.97 -0.76
N GLU A 401 0.94 -0.24 -1.55
CA GLU A 401 0.63 1.14 -1.94
C GLU A 401 -0.73 1.26 -2.66
N GLU A 402 -1.11 0.23 -3.42
CA GLU A 402 -2.38 0.22 -4.15
C GLU A 402 -3.56 -0.27 -3.30
N PHE A 403 -3.36 -1.29 -2.46
CA PHE A 403 -4.47 -1.92 -1.72
C PHE A 403 -4.68 -1.39 -0.31
N ILE A 404 -3.73 -0.67 0.27
CA ILE A 404 -3.93 -0.04 1.57
C ILE A 404 -4.76 1.23 1.39
N HIS A 405 -5.80 1.36 2.22
CA HIS A 405 -6.66 2.52 2.21
C HIS A 405 -5.89 3.82 2.55
N GLU A 406 -6.18 4.90 1.82
CA GLU A 406 -5.47 6.19 1.90
C GLU A 406 -5.40 6.76 3.34
N GLY A 407 -6.44 6.52 4.15
CA GLY A 407 -6.46 6.92 5.56
C GLY A 407 -5.31 6.34 6.39
N TYR A 408 -4.89 5.10 6.13
CA TYR A 408 -3.71 4.51 6.79
C TYR A 408 -2.39 5.04 6.20
N LEU A 409 -2.39 5.43 4.92
CA LEU A 409 -1.20 5.98 4.27
C LEU A 409 -0.87 7.42 4.69
N ILE A 410 -1.80 8.12 5.35
CA ILE A 410 -1.57 9.46 5.91
C ILE A 410 -0.88 9.40 7.30
N GLY A 411 -0.93 8.24 7.97
CA GLY A 411 -0.42 8.04 9.33
C GLY A 411 1.02 7.53 9.43
N GLU A 412 1.35 6.95 10.59
CA GLU A 412 2.63 6.28 10.86
C GLU A 412 2.88 5.15 9.85
N GLU A 413 1.83 4.41 9.50
CA GLU A 413 1.93 3.26 8.62
C GLU A 413 2.37 3.65 7.20
N GLY A 414 1.84 4.76 6.67
CA GLY A 414 2.29 5.33 5.40
C GLY A 414 3.73 5.84 5.43
N TYR A 415 4.15 6.45 6.54
CA TYR A 415 5.55 6.83 6.75
C TYR A 415 6.47 5.61 6.74
N CYS A 416 6.08 4.52 7.43
CA CYS A 416 6.84 3.28 7.46
C CYS A 416 6.97 2.64 6.06
N LEU A 417 5.86 2.57 5.31
CA LEU A 417 5.87 2.03 3.94
C LEU A 417 6.76 2.87 3.01
N THR A 418 6.64 4.20 3.06
CA THR A 418 7.44 5.13 2.25
C THR A 418 8.94 5.02 2.58
N SER A 419 9.27 4.89 3.87
CA SER A 419 10.64 4.69 4.34
C SER A 419 11.23 3.38 3.80
N LEU A 420 10.45 2.29 3.82
CA LEU A 420 10.87 0.99 3.26
C LEU A 420 11.06 1.08 1.73
N GLN A 421 10.15 1.73 1.01
CA GLN A 421 10.28 1.96 -0.43
C GLN A 421 11.52 2.78 -0.78
N SER A 422 11.87 3.77 0.06
CA SER A 422 13.08 4.59 -0.09
C SER A 422 14.34 3.75 0.13
N ALA A 423 14.36 2.92 1.18
CA ALA A 423 15.45 1.99 1.46
C ALA A 423 15.62 0.96 0.32
N LEU A 424 14.53 0.38 -0.18
CA LEU A 424 14.56 -0.53 -1.34
C LEU A 424 15.15 0.13 -2.58
N SER A 425 14.77 1.39 -2.86
CA SER A 425 15.27 2.13 -4.02
C SER A 425 16.75 2.48 -3.88
N TYR A 426 17.21 2.80 -2.66
CA TYR A 426 18.63 2.99 -2.37
C TYR A 426 19.42 1.70 -2.60
N VAL A 427 18.98 0.58 -2.02
CA VAL A 427 19.66 -0.72 -2.18
C VAL A 427 19.65 -1.17 -3.63
N GLU A 428 18.55 -0.96 -4.36
CA GLU A 428 18.48 -1.16 -5.80
C GLU A 428 19.61 -0.38 -6.50
N SER A 429 19.79 0.91 -6.21
CA SER A 429 20.84 1.72 -6.85
C SER A 429 22.29 1.25 -6.62
N LEU A 430 22.57 0.48 -5.57
CA LEU A 430 23.91 -0.03 -5.26
C LEU A 430 24.46 -0.95 -6.37
N HIS A 431 23.60 -1.62 -7.15
CA HIS A 431 24.07 -2.48 -8.24
C HIS A 431 24.83 -1.69 -9.32
N GLY A 432 24.51 -0.40 -9.48
CA GLY A 432 25.03 0.48 -10.52
C GLY A 432 26.45 0.99 -10.26
N GLY A 433 27.01 0.67 -9.09
CA GLY A 433 28.21 1.33 -8.59
C GLY A 433 27.85 2.74 -8.17
N VAL A 434 27.86 2.99 -6.87
CA VAL A 434 27.87 4.36 -6.35
C VAL A 434 29.19 5.00 -6.78
N LEU A 435 29.21 5.60 -7.97
CA LEU A 435 30.16 6.64 -8.34
C LEU A 435 29.72 7.92 -7.63
N VAL A 436 29.84 7.93 -6.30
CA VAL A 436 29.95 9.17 -5.54
C VAL A 436 31.43 9.29 -5.22
N LYS A 437 32.09 10.15 -5.99
CA LYS A 437 33.45 10.63 -5.73
C LYS A 437 33.44 11.58 -4.54
#